data_AF-A0A937QDL8-F1
#
_entry.id   AF-A0A937QDL8-F1
#
_cell.length_a   1.000
_cell.length_b   1.000
_cell.length_c   1.000
_cell.angle_alpha   90.00
_cell.angle_beta   90.00
_cell.angle_gamma   90.00
#
_symmetry.space_group_name_H-M   'P 1'
#
loop_
_entity.id
_entity.type
_entity.pdbx_description
1 polymer ?
#
loop_
_entity_poly.entity_id
_entity_poly.type
_entity_poly.pdbx_seq_one_letter_code
_entity_poly.pdbx_strand_id
1 'polypeptide(L)'
;MDRTEYFNDMIYRLEELLYHELSGMAAWKVEFVGTDFIQSRDIKGDNEQDVIENTIKEITGAGLVKDMTYAIGGKGVMLKLTMKGCIHLPKEIKLKKDKIEPFVCPITYMVLDQLIEKLGYETTYLADLDIDEKSGECDVHCAIYETPEKIGLVCDWSEE
;
A
#
# COMPACT_ATOMS: atom_id res chain seq x y z
N MET A 1 0.61 16.81 9.81
CA MET A 1 0.92 15.55 10.49
C MET A 1 2.30 15.67 11.13
N ASP A 2 2.49 15.18 12.34
CA ASP A 2 3.82 15.04 12.94
C ASP A 2 4.54 13.84 12.28
N ARG A 3 5.70 14.08 11.67
CA ARG A 3 6.47 13.03 10.99
C ARG A 3 7.13 12.07 11.97
N THR A 4 7.53 12.56 13.15
CA THR A 4 8.16 11.72 14.15
C THR A 4 7.15 10.74 14.74
N GLU A 5 5.94 11.21 15.03
CA GLU A 5 4.83 10.34 15.44
C GLU A 5 4.56 9.26 14.38
N TYR A 6 4.37 9.67 13.12
CA TYR A 6 4.15 8.75 12.00
C TYR A 6 5.22 7.65 11.88
N PHE A 7 6.50 8.02 11.94
CA PHE A 7 7.58 7.04 11.86
C PHE A 7 7.68 6.16 13.11
N ASN A 8 7.36 6.69 14.29
CA ASN A 8 7.33 5.89 15.52
C ASN A 8 6.21 4.85 15.48
N ASP A 9 5.02 5.19 14.96
CA ASP A 9 3.92 4.24 14.79
C ASP A 9 4.32 3.09 13.86
N MET A 10 5.00 3.40 12.74
CA MET A 10 5.53 2.37 11.84
C MET A 10 6.53 1.44 12.53
N ILE A 11 7.44 1.99 13.34
CA ILE A 11 8.44 1.21 14.07
C ILE A 11 7.76 0.34 15.13
N TYR A 12 6.77 0.89 15.84
CA TYR A 12 5.96 0.16 16.80
C TYR A 12 5.28 -1.06 16.15
N ARG A 13 4.62 -0.87 15.00
CA ARG A 13 3.99 -1.98 14.26
C ARG A 13 5.00 -3.01 13.76
N LEU A 14 6.17 -2.56 13.30
CA LEU A 14 7.23 -3.47 12.90
C LEU A 14 7.72 -4.32 14.08
N GLU A 15 7.90 -3.73 15.26
CA GLU A 15 8.31 -4.45 16.48
C GLU A 15 7.25 -5.45 16.95
N GLU A 16 5.97 -5.07 16.92
CA GLU A 16 4.84 -5.97 17.21
C GLU A 16 4.83 -7.19 16.27
N LEU A 17 5.03 -6.98 14.96
CA LEU A 17 5.12 -8.07 13.99
C LEU A 17 6.32 -8.99 14.23
N LEU A 18 7.48 -8.42 14.58
CA LEU A 18 8.66 -9.20 14.94
C LEU A 18 8.42 -10.07 16.19
N TYR A 19 7.69 -9.55 17.18
CA TYR A 19 7.30 -10.32 18.36
C TYR A 19 6.40 -11.52 17.99
N HIS A 20 5.40 -11.30 17.12
CA HIS A 20 4.52 -12.36 16.65
C HIS A 20 5.29 -13.47 15.89
N GLU A 21 6.21 -13.10 15.01
CA GLU A 21 7.06 -14.04 14.27
C GLU A 21 7.95 -14.85 15.24
N LEU A 22 8.64 -14.17 16.17
CA LEU A 22 9.49 -14.83 17.17
C LEU A 22 8.70 -15.81 18.06
N SER A 23 7.45 -15.49 18.37
CA SER A 23 6.57 -16.35 19.15
C SER A 23 6.01 -17.55 18.36
N GLY A 24 6.22 -17.60 17.04
CA GLY A 24 5.69 -18.62 16.15
C GLY A 24 4.16 -18.56 16.00
N MET A 25 3.55 -17.43 16.34
CA MET A 25 2.09 -17.30 16.48
C MET A 25 1.39 -16.81 15.20
N ALA A 26 2.12 -16.18 14.27
CA ALA A 26 1.56 -15.68 13.02
C ALA A 26 2.64 -15.58 11.94
N ALA A 27 2.22 -15.65 10.67
CA ALA A 27 3.08 -15.30 9.55
C ALA A 27 3.36 -13.79 9.54
N TRP A 28 4.50 -13.39 8.98
CA TRP A 28 4.88 -11.98 8.88
C TRP A 28 3.95 -11.19 7.95
N LYS A 29 3.01 -10.45 8.56
CA LYS A 29 2.00 -9.64 7.87
C LYS A 29 2.43 -8.18 7.75
N VAL A 30 3.39 -7.94 6.86
CA VAL A 30 3.96 -6.60 6.64
C VAL A 30 2.94 -5.57 6.14
N GLU A 31 1.80 -6.02 5.62
CA GLU A 31 0.67 -5.18 5.19
C GLU A 31 0.10 -4.30 6.31
N PHE A 32 0.35 -4.63 7.58
CA PHE A 32 -0.07 -3.79 8.71
C PHE A 32 0.90 -2.64 9.03
N VAL A 33 2.07 -2.60 8.41
CA VAL A 33 3.05 -1.54 8.68
C VAL A 33 2.61 -0.23 8.04
N GLY A 34 2.21 0.71 8.89
CA GLY A 34 1.91 2.10 8.52
C GLY A 34 0.46 2.36 8.11
N THR A 35 -0.47 1.43 8.33
CA THR A 35 -1.91 1.65 8.08
C THR A 35 -2.59 2.47 9.18
N ASP A 36 -2.00 2.59 10.38
CA ASP A 36 -2.58 3.30 11.54
C ASP A 36 -3.01 4.73 11.20
N PHE A 37 -2.20 5.45 10.41
CA PHE A 37 -2.53 6.80 9.96
C PHE A 37 -3.87 6.83 9.21
N ILE A 38 -4.12 5.89 8.29
CA ILE A 38 -5.33 5.90 7.48
C ILE A 38 -6.52 5.30 8.25
N GLN A 39 -6.28 4.30 9.09
CA GLN A 39 -7.32 3.71 9.94
C GLN A 39 -7.90 4.72 10.93
N SER A 40 -7.12 5.74 11.32
CA SER A 40 -7.61 6.86 12.13
C SER A 40 -8.49 7.87 11.36
N ARG A 41 -8.63 7.74 10.04
CA ARG A 41 -9.41 8.62 9.18
C ARG A 41 -10.80 8.03 8.90
N ASP A 42 -11.79 8.90 8.78
CA ASP A 42 -13.16 8.50 8.43
C ASP A 42 -13.33 8.40 6.91
N ILE A 43 -12.66 7.44 6.29
CA ILE A 43 -12.78 7.18 4.84
C ILE A 43 -14.19 6.68 4.53
N LYS A 44 -14.85 7.35 3.58
CA LYS A 44 -16.17 6.99 3.06
C LYS A 44 -16.07 6.53 1.61
N GLY A 45 -17.03 5.73 1.17
CA GLY A 45 -17.17 5.30 -0.21
C GLY A 45 -18.02 4.03 -0.29
N ASP A 46 -18.84 3.93 -1.33
CA ASP A 46 -19.73 2.77 -1.56
C ASP A 46 -19.18 1.81 -2.63
N ASN A 47 -18.07 2.18 -3.28
CA ASN A 47 -17.37 1.42 -4.31
C ASN A 47 -15.86 1.69 -4.27
N GLU A 48 -15.10 0.92 -5.05
CA GLU A 48 -13.63 0.96 -5.08
C GLU A 48 -13.08 2.32 -5.48
N GLN A 49 -13.70 2.99 -6.45
CA GLN A 49 -13.28 4.30 -6.91
C GLN A 49 -13.38 5.32 -5.76
N ASP A 50 -14.53 5.39 -5.09
CA ASP A 50 -14.74 6.34 -4.00
C ASP A 50 -13.76 6.10 -2.84
N VAL A 51 -13.56 4.84 -2.45
CA VAL A 51 -12.65 4.48 -1.35
C VAL A 51 -11.20 4.81 -1.71
N ILE A 52 -10.75 4.48 -2.92
CA ILE A 52 -9.38 4.79 -3.37
C ILE A 52 -9.16 6.29 -3.45
N GLU A 53 -10.06 7.04 -4.08
CA GLU A 53 -9.93 8.49 -4.24
C GLU A 53 -9.95 9.23 -2.90
N ASN A 54 -10.84 8.86 -1.99
CA ASN A 54 -10.89 9.46 -0.65
C ASN A 54 -9.66 9.10 0.18
N THR A 55 -9.13 7.88 0.04
CA THR A 55 -7.88 7.47 0.70
C THR A 55 -6.69 8.26 0.15
N ILE A 56 -6.55 8.38 -1.18
CA ILE A 56 -5.52 9.18 -1.84
C ILE A 56 -5.58 10.63 -1.37
N LYS A 57 -6.79 11.19 -1.23
CA LYS A 57 -6.99 12.57 -0.76
C LYS A 57 -6.47 12.77 0.67
N GLU A 58 -6.70 11.84 1.58
CA GLU A 58 -6.16 11.92 2.95
C GLU A 58 -4.63 11.76 2.98
N ILE A 59 -4.09 10.82 2.19
CA ILE A 59 -2.63 10.59 2.07
C ILE A 59 -1.93 11.85 1.55
N THR A 60 -2.43 12.42 0.45
CA THR A 60 -1.87 13.62 -0.16
C THR A 60 -2.09 14.86 0.72
N GLY A 61 -3.26 15.01 1.32
CA GLY A 61 -3.58 16.09 2.25
C GLY A 61 -2.70 16.11 3.50
N ALA A 62 -2.26 14.94 3.97
CA ALA A 62 -1.30 14.82 5.07
C ALA A 62 0.17 15.06 4.65
N GLY A 63 0.44 15.14 3.35
CA GLY A 63 1.78 15.36 2.80
C GLY A 63 2.67 14.11 2.84
N LEU A 64 2.07 12.91 2.87
CA LEU A 64 2.80 11.63 2.77
C LEU A 64 3.28 11.37 1.33
N VAL A 65 2.50 11.82 0.35
CA VAL A 65 2.83 11.83 -1.07
C VAL A 65 2.42 13.17 -1.64
N LYS A 66 3.17 13.70 -2.62
CA LYS A 66 2.82 14.97 -3.27
C LYS A 66 1.68 14.81 -4.26
N ASP A 67 1.71 13.74 -5.05
CA ASP A 67 0.71 13.41 -6.06
C ASP A 67 0.60 11.90 -6.22
N MET A 68 -0.62 11.41 -6.44
CA MET A 68 -0.89 9.97 -6.52
C MET A 68 -2.08 9.71 -7.45
N THR A 69 -1.90 8.77 -8.36
CA THR A 69 -2.92 8.33 -9.31
C THR A 69 -3.10 6.83 -9.23
N TYR A 70 -4.21 6.33 -9.77
CA TYR A 70 -4.50 4.90 -9.82
C TYR A 70 -5.14 4.50 -11.14
N ALA A 71 -5.03 3.21 -11.45
CA ALA A 71 -5.79 2.56 -12.51
C ALA A 71 -6.21 1.17 -12.04
N ILE A 72 -7.43 0.76 -12.40
CA ILE A 72 -7.92 -0.59 -12.17
C ILE A 72 -8.00 -1.29 -13.53
N GLY A 73 -7.32 -2.43 -13.63
CA GLY A 73 -7.21 -3.22 -14.85
C GLY A 73 -7.34 -4.71 -14.58
N GLY A 74 -7.04 -5.53 -15.59
CA GLY A 74 -6.96 -6.97 -15.43
C GLY A 74 -8.28 -7.59 -14.98
N LYS A 75 -9.40 -7.15 -15.57
CA LYS A 75 -10.77 -7.56 -15.18
C LYS A 75 -11.14 -7.21 -13.73
N GLY A 76 -10.58 -6.12 -13.21
CA GLY A 76 -10.90 -5.59 -11.88
C GLY A 76 -10.18 -6.28 -10.73
N VAL A 77 -9.13 -7.07 -11.01
CA VAL A 77 -8.28 -7.67 -9.96
C VAL A 77 -6.90 -7.05 -9.85
N MET A 78 -6.53 -6.14 -10.76
CA MET A 78 -5.26 -5.43 -10.71
C MET A 78 -5.51 -3.95 -10.36
N LEU A 79 -4.85 -3.47 -9.32
CA LEU A 79 -4.77 -2.06 -8.95
C LEU A 79 -3.35 -1.58 -9.17
N LYS A 80 -3.17 -0.64 -10.10
CA LYS A 80 -1.92 0.08 -10.27
C LYS A 80 -1.99 1.41 -9.52
N LEU A 81 -0.97 1.71 -8.72
CA LEU A 81 -0.80 2.98 -8.03
C LEU A 81 0.50 3.63 -8.51
N THR A 82 0.43 4.90 -8.91
CA THR A 82 1.60 5.71 -9.23
C THR A 82 1.70 6.84 -8.23
N MET A 83 2.84 6.95 -7.55
CA MET A 83 3.07 7.92 -6.48
C MET A 83 4.28 8.79 -6.79
N LYS A 84 4.16 10.10 -6.56
CA LYS A 84 5.24 11.06 -6.75
C LYS A 84 5.58 11.81 -5.47
N GLY A 85 6.87 11.93 -5.18
CA GLY A 85 7.34 12.68 -4.01
C GLY A 85 6.89 12.04 -2.69
N CYS A 86 6.88 10.71 -2.64
CA CYS A 86 6.59 9.95 -1.43
C CYS A 86 7.66 10.21 -0.35
N ILE A 87 7.24 10.39 0.90
CA ILE A 87 8.16 10.60 2.04
C ILE A 87 9.08 9.39 2.29
N HIS A 88 8.71 8.20 1.80
CA HIS A 88 9.50 6.97 1.91
C HIS A 88 10.50 6.78 0.78
N LEU A 89 10.46 7.58 -0.28
CA LEU A 89 11.39 7.44 -1.41
C LEU A 89 12.86 7.36 -0.98
N PRO A 90 13.36 8.16 0.00
CA PRO A 90 14.74 8.03 0.46
C PRO A 90 15.08 6.64 1.03
N LYS A 91 14.12 5.95 1.65
CA LYS A 91 14.28 4.57 2.14
C LYS A 91 14.42 3.61 0.96
N GLU A 92 13.58 3.73 -0.06
CA GLU A 92 13.62 2.86 -1.23
C GLU A 92 14.91 3.02 -2.04
N ILE A 93 15.36 4.26 -2.25
CA ILE A 93 16.65 4.56 -2.90
C ILE A 93 17.80 3.90 -2.14
N LYS A 94 17.75 3.93 -0.80
CA LYS A 94 18.79 3.30 0.04
C LYS A 94 18.78 1.78 -0.13
N LEU A 95 17.62 1.13 -0.10
CA LEU A 95 17.49 -0.32 -0.32
C LEU A 95 18.06 -0.73 -1.69
N LYS A 96 17.68 -0.01 -2.75
CA LYS A 96 18.16 -0.27 -4.12
C LYS A 96 19.67 -0.12 -4.24
N LYS A 97 20.25 0.92 -3.63
CA LYS A 97 21.71 1.11 -3.58
C LYS A 97 22.43 -0.04 -2.87
N ASP A 98 21.82 -0.57 -1.83
CA ASP A 98 22.33 -1.70 -1.06
C ASP A 98 21.99 -3.07 -1.70
N LYS A 99 21.37 -3.07 -2.89
CA LYS A 99 20.91 -4.26 -3.64
C LYS A 99 19.92 -5.12 -2.87
N ILE A 100 19.08 -4.47 -2.08
CA ILE A 100 17.95 -5.08 -1.38
C ILE A 100 16.69 -4.72 -2.15
N GLU A 101 15.91 -5.73 -2.51
CA GLU A 101 14.65 -5.53 -3.23
C GLU A 101 13.63 -4.82 -2.32
N PRO A 102 12.99 -3.74 -2.78
CA PRO A 102 11.87 -3.13 -2.07
C PRO A 102 10.73 -4.12 -1.87
N PHE A 103 10.21 -4.21 -0.65
CA PHE A 103 9.16 -5.18 -0.28
C PHE A 103 7.97 -4.56 0.45
N VAL A 104 8.20 -3.46 1.18
CA VAL A 104 7.22 -2.86 2.09
C VAL A 104 6.88 -1.44 1.65
N CYS A 105 5.65 -1.23 1.18
CA CYS A 105 5.12 0.08 0.82
C CYS A 105 3.93 0.48 1.71
N PRO A 106 4.16 1.27 2.79
CA PRO A 106 3.11 1.72 3.69
C PRO A 106 1.99 2.51 3.01
N ILE A 107 2.33 3.31 1.98
CA ILE A 107 1.33 4.12 1.27
C ILE A 107 0.36 3.23 0.49
N THR A 108 0.88 2.22 -0.19
CA THR A 108 0.05 1.23 -0.88
C THR A 108 -0.83 0.48 0.11
N TYR A 109 -0.26 0.05 1.24
CA TYR A 109 -1.02 -0.67 2.26
C TYR A 109 -2.17 0.14 2.84
N MET A 110 -2.05 1.47 2.97
CA MET A 110 -3.18 2.31 3.36
C MET A 110 -4.37 2.19 2.40
N VAL A 111 -4.13 2.14 1.09
CA VAL A 111 -5.21 1.98 0.10
C VAL A 111 -5.82 0.58 0.17
N LEU A 112 -4.96 -0.44 0.23
CA LEU A 112 -5.38 -1.84 0.27
C LEU A 112 -6.19 -2.17 1.54
N ASP A 113 -5.73 -1.66 2.70
CA ASP A 113 -6.42 -1.75 3.98
C ASP A 113 -7.83 -1.17 3.91
N GLN A 114 -8.01 0.00 3.29
CA GLN A 114 -9.33 0.62 3.18
C GLN A 114 -10.27 -0.11 2.23
N LEU A 115 -9.76 -0.77 1.17
CA LEU A 115 -10.58 -1.65 0.33
C LEU A 115 -11.14 -2.84 1.12
N ILE A 116 -10.32 -3.44 1.99
CA ILE A 116 -10.77 -4.51 2.89
C ILE A 116 -11.77 -3.97 3.90
N GLU A 117 -11.41 -2.91 4.64
CA GLU A 117 -12.20 -2.40 5.77
C GLU A 117 -13.54 -1.79 5.35
N LYS A 118 -13.63 -1.18 4.16
CA LYS A 118 -14.84 -0.48 3.71
C LYS A 118 -15.72 -1.31 2.78
N LEU A 119 -15.11 -2.12 1.92
CA LEU A 119 -15.83 -2.86 0.88
C LEU A 119 -15.84 -4.37 1.12
N GLY A 120 -15.11 -4.86 2.13
CA GLY A 120 -15.10 -6.27 2.49
C GLY A 120 -14.37 -7.14 1.45
N TYR A 121 -13.35 -6.60 0.78
CA TYR A 121 -12.53 -7.38 -0.14
C TYR A 121 -11.94 -8.59 0.58
N GLU A 122 -12.06 -9.77 -0.03
CA GLU A 122 -11.54 -11.02 0.52
C GLU A 122 -10.03 -10.94 0.79
N THR A 123 -9.26 -10.42 -0.17
CA THR A 123 -7.82 -10.25 0.03
C THR A 123 -7.20 -9.24 -0.95
N THR A 124 -6.11 -8.64 -0.52
CA THR A 124 -5.30 -7.72 -1.31
C THR A 124 -3.82 -7.94 -1.01
N TYR A 125 -2.95 -7.77 -1.99
CA TYR A 125 -1.50 -7.77 -1.74
C TYR A 125 -0.72 -6.91 -2.74
N LEU A 126 0.40 -6.38 -2.28
CA LEU A 126 1.41 -5.77 -3.14
C LEU A 126 2.14 -6.89 -3.89
N ALA A 127 2.13 -6.80 -5.22
CA ALA A 127 2.70 -7.81 -6.09
C ALA A 127 4.04 -7.37 -6.71
N ASP A 128 4.16 -6.08 -7.02
CA ASP A 128 5.37 -5.50 -7.61
C ASP A 128 5.52 -4.02 -7.22
N LEU A 129 6.76 -3.56 -7.08
CA LEU A 129 7.12 -2.19 -6.68
C LEU A 129 8.36 -1.75 -7.47
N ASP A 130 8.16 -0.86 -8.44
CA ASP A 130 9.26 -0.21 -9.17
C ASP A 130 9.51 1.21 -8.66
N ILE A 131 10.79 1.58 -8.60
CA ILE A 131 11.28 2.84 -8.03
C ILE A 131 12.15 3.55 -9.06
N ASP A 132 11.66 4.69 -9.57
CA ASP A 132 12.43 5.59 -10.42
C ASP A 132 13.00 6.75 -9.60
N GLU A 133 14.29 6.63 -9.27
CA GLU A 133 15.02 7.63 -8.51
C GLU A 133 15.12 8.98 -9.25
N LYS A 134 15.07 9.00 -10.59
CA LYS A 134 15.27 10.21 -11.38
C LYS A 134 14.01 11.06 -11.42
N SER A 135 12.85 10.45 -11.65
CA SER A 135 11.56 11.13 -11.63
C SER A 135 11.04 11.35 -10.20
N GLY A 136 11.51 10.54 -9.25
CA GLY A 136 11.02 10.52 -7.87
C GLY A 136 9.65 9.87 -7.75
N GLU A 137 9.38 8.90 -8.62
CA GLU A 137 8.12 8.18 -8.74
C GLU A 137 8.28 6.71 -8.31
N CYS A 138 7.22 6.19 -7.71
CA CYS A 138 7.07 4.78 -7.36
C CYS A 138 5.84 4.25 -8.11
N ASP A 139 6.00 3.19 -8.88
CA ASP A 139 4.92 2.47 -9.54
C ASP A 139 4.67 1.14 -8.83
N VAL A 140 3.44 0.88 -8.43
CA VAL A 140 3.08 -0.28 -7.62
C VAL A 140 1.93 -1.02 -8.25
N HIS A 141 2.09 -2.33 -8.41
CA HIS A 141 1.02 -3.22 -8.83
C HIS A 141 0.52 -4.03 -7.64
N CYS A 142 -0.78 -4.07 -7.48
CA CYS A 142 -1.46 -4.78 -6.41
C CYS A 142 -2.50 -5.71 -7.00
N ALA A 143 -2.67 -6.87 -6.37
CA ALA A 143 -3.83 -7.70 -6.61
C ALA A 143 -4.93 -7.32 -5.61
N ILE A 144 -6.17 -7.15 -6.10
CA ILE A 144 -7.35 -6.80 -5.30
C ILE A 144 -8.48 -7.79 -5.61
N TYR A 145 -8.75 -8.70 -4.68
CA TYR A 145 -9.76 -9.73 -4.86
C TYR A 145 -10.97 -9.42 -3.98
N GLU A 146 -12.03 -8.93 -4.61
CA GLU A 146 -13.30 -8.63 -3.94
C GLU A 146 -13.92 -9.89 -3.33
N THR A 147 -13.87 -11.02 -4.05
CA THR A 147 -14.47 -12.30 -3.62
C THR A 147 -13.53 -13.48 -3.86
N PRO A 148 -13.73 -14.62 -3.17
CA PRO A 148 -12.92 -15.83 -3.37
C PRO A 148 -12.87 -16.33 -4.82
N GLU A 149 -13.96 -16.17 -5.57
CA GLU A 149 -14.05 -16.61 -6.98
C GLU A 149 -13.08 -15.83 -7.88
N LYS A 150 -12.71 -14.61 -7.48
CA LYS A 150 -11.76 -13.78 -8.23
C LYS A 150 -10.31 -14.22 -8.03
N ILE A 151 -9.97 -14.97 -6.98
CA ILE A 151 -8.58 -15.38 -6.64
C ILE A 151 -7.94 -16.25 -7.75
N GLY A 152 -8.74 -16.92 -8.57
CA GLY A 152 -8.27 -17.68 -9.74
C GLY A 152 -8.18 -16.90 -11.06
N LEU A 153 -8.54 -15.61 -11.06
CA LEU A 153 -8.48 -14.78 -12.26
C LEU A 153 -7.04 -14.40 -12.56
N VAL A 154 -6.51 -15.01 -13.62
CA VAL A 154 -5.20 -14.67 -14.18
C VAL A 154 -5.40 -13.72 -15.36
N CYS A 155 -4.68 -12.61 -15.35
CA CYS A 155 -4.56 -11.67 -16.45
C CYS A 155 -3.09 -11.33 -16.66
N ASP A 156 -2.70 -11.04 -17.91
CA ASP A 156 -1.36 -10.55 -18.20
C ASP A 156 -1.31 -9.06 -17.86
N TRP A 157 -0.53 -8.72 -16.83
CA TRP A 157 -0.41 -7.34 -16.35
C TRP A 157 0.47 -6.49 -17.25
N SER A 158 1.21 -7.10 -18.18
CA SER A 158 2.04 -6.36 -19.14
C SER A 158 1.24 -5.81 -20.33
N GLU A 159 -0.02 -6.26 -20.49
CA GLU A 159 -0.91 -5.89 -21.60
C GLU A 159 -2.01 -4.88 -21.19
N GLU A 160 -2.01 -4.41 -19.95
CA GLU A 160 -3.04 -3.57 -19.31
C GLU A 160 -2.44 -2.26 -18.78
#